data_AF-A0A974CQX6-F1
#
_entry.id   AF-A0A974CQX6-F1
#
_cell.length_a   1.000
_cell.length_b   1.000
_cell.length_c   1.000
_cell.angle_alpha   90.00
_cell.angle_beta   90.00
_cell.angle_gamma   90.00
#
_symmetry.space_group_name_H-M   'P 1'
#
loop_
_entity.id
_entity.type
_entity.pdbx_description
1 polymer ?
#
loop_
_entity_poly.entity_id
_entity_poly.type
_entity_poly.pdbx_seq_one_letter_code
_entity_poly.pdbx_strand_id
1 'polypeptide(L)'
;MTGGRQKSTNNPAEGTSDFFKSRSATAKAAKNNTNPTMEQESEAPCTKKDINELKSLLLCFKDEIQNDIRNSLTEVKTELTAVDHRVQQLEQTQDSIQESTANMEILIQDLQTLVRDLQDAHEDLENRTRLNNLRLRYIPESVHIDTFLPKFFKALTPGTEDKFLLLDRAHRALRARPKPNMPPRDVIVRFHYYQTKETILRASRTAQVELDGIYPKIYADLASEKEGPQTFAKKTSPTDGAFSSSSLINRTA
;
A
#
# COMPACT_ATOMS: atom_id res chain seq x y z
N MET A 1 -40.09 -12.70 -2.70
CA MET A 1 -39.22 -13.87 -2.96
C MET A 1 -37.97 -13.69 -2.09
N THR A 2 -37.92 -14.14 -0.83
CA THR A 2 -37.62 -15.52 -0.34
C THR A 2 -36.35 -16.09 -0.96
N GLY A 3 -35.24 -16.39 -0.27
CA GLY A 3 -34.78 -16.33 1.13
C GLY A 3 -33.23 -16.27 1.09
N GLY A 4 -32.43 -16.00 2.11
CA GLY A 4 -32.54 -16.24 3.54
C GLY A 4 -31.70 -17.47 3.94
N ARG A 5 -30.42 -17.29 4.35
CA ARG A 5 -29.75 -18.14 5.37
C ARG A 5 -28.38 -17.59 5.82
N GLN A 6 -28.27 -17.35 7.13
CA GLN A 6 -27.02 -17.25 7.89
C GLN A 6 -26.57 -18.63 8.42
N LYS A 7 -25.27 -18.78 8.72
CA LYS A 7 -24.59 -19.45 9.87
C LYS A 7 -23.19 -19.92 9.41
N SER A 8 -22.06 -19.42 9.93
CA SER A 8 -21.44 -19.69 11.24
C SER A 8 -21.27 -21.19 11.53
N THR A 9 -20.02 -21.71 11.50
CA THR A 9 -19.26 -22.23 12.67
C THR A 9 -18.11 -23.18 12.25
N ASN A 10 -16.96 -22.99 12.91
CA ASN A 10 -16.01 -23.99 13.46
C ASN A 10 -15.13 -24.85 12.53
N ASN A 11 -13.82 -24.61 12.64
CA ASN A 11 -12.78 -25.63 12.44
C ASN A 11 -12.89 -26.74 13.50
N PRO A 12 -12.43 -27.95 13.15
CA PRO A 12 -11.64 -28.73 14.09
C PRO A 12 -10.29 -29.16 13.50
N ALA A 13 -9.41 -29.45 14.44
CA ALA A 13 -7.99 -29.75 14.31
C ALA A 13 -7.71 -31.18 13.79
N GLU A 14 -6.50 -31.31 13.24
CA GLU A 14 -5.54 -32.41 13.36
C GLU A 14 -6.08 -33.86 13.43
N GLY A 15 -5.77 -34.62 12.38
CA GLY A 15 -5.89 -36.09 12.32
C GLY A 15 -4.64 -36.71 11.71
N THR A 16 -3.71 -37.06 12.60
CA THR A 16 -2.57 -38.00 12.54
C THR A 16 -2.51 -39.05 11.41
N SER A 17 -1.30 -39.28 10.88
CA SER A 17 -0.67 -40.62 10.96
C SER A 17 0.85 -40.58 10.71
N ASP A 18 1.61 -40.73 11.80
CA ASP A 18 3.05 -41.00 11.85
C ASP A 18 3.36 -42.40 11.30
N PHE A 19 4.07 -42.50 10.17
CA PHE A 19 4.41 -43.79 9.54
C PHE A 19 5.83 -44.32 9.88
N PHE A 20 6.62 -43.62 10.70
CA PHE A 20 7.95 -44.09 11.08
C PHE A 20 8.20 -44.00 12.58
N LYS A 21 8.09 -45.13 13.28
CA LYS A 21 8.82 -45.38 14.54
C LYS A 21 9.02 -46.88 14.78
N SER A 22 10.21 -47.33 14.43
CA SER A 22 10.81 -48.58 14.85
C SER A 22 11.34 -48.48 16.28
N ARG A 23 11.10 -49.50 17.12
CA ARG A 23 12.01 -49.96 18.19
C ARG A 23 11.53 -51.24 18.89
N SER A 24 12.36 -52.28 18.75
CA SER A 24 12.89 -53.21 19.76
C SER A 24 12.06 -53.64 20.99
N ALA A 25 12.17 -54.96 21.21
CA ALA A 25 12.37 -55.68 22.49
C ALA A 25 11.16 -56.43 23.07
N THR A 26 11.24 -57.76 23.02
CA THR A 26 10.71 -58.64 24.07
C THR A 26 11.58 -59.89 24.22
N ALA A 27 12.28 -59.98 25.35
CA ALA A 27 12.76 -61.23 25.89
C ALA A 27 12.19 -61.36 27.31
N LYS A 28 11.36 -62.37 27.56
CA LYS A 28 11.13 -62.89 28.90
C LYS A 28 10.69 -64.34 28.85
N ALA A 29 11.53 -65.18 29.45
CA ALA A 29 11.31 -66.60 29.66
C ALA A 29 10.34 -66.83 30.83
N ALA A 30 9.48 -67.84 30.70
CA ALA A 30 8.88 -68.54 31.82
C ALA A 30 8.71 -70.02 31.43
N LYS A 31 9.36 -70.90 32.20
CA LYS A 31 9.26 -72.36 32.12
C LYS A 31 7.87 -72.80 32.61
N ASN A 32 7.29 -73.81 31.97
CA ASN A 32 6.59 -74.87 32.68
C ASN A 32 6.74 -76.20 31.94
N ASN A 33 7.02 -77.23 32.74
CA ASN A 33 7.48 -78.56 32.38
C ASN A 33 6.31 -79.52 32.56
N THR A 34 5.91 -80.26 31.52
CA THR A 34 5.20 -81.54 31.62
C THR A 34 5.49 -82.35 30.35
N ASN A 35 6.23 -83.45 30.50
CA ASN A 35 6.22 -84.60 29.60
C ASN A 35 5.27 -85.65 30.21
N PRO A 36 4.80 -86.68 29.47
CA PRO A 36 5.19 -87.12 28.13
C PRO A 36 3.98 -87.33 27.20
N THR A 37 4.20 -87.56 25.90
CA THR A 37 3.66 -88.73 25.15
C THR A 37 4.25 -88.71 23.75
N MET A 38 4.88 -89.83 23.37
CA MET A 38 5.25 -90.15 21.99
C MET A 38 4.01 -90.11 21.11
N GLU A 39 3.86 -89.07 20.31
CA GLU A 39 3.18 -89.17 19.04
C GLU A 39 4.24 -88.93 17.98
N GLN A 40 4.59 -90.02 17.30
CA GLN A 40 5.29 -89.97 16.03
C GLN A 40 4.40 -89.15 15.09
N GLU A 41 4.66 -87.85 14.97
CA GLU A 41 4.30 -87.14 13.75
C GLU A 41 5.17 -87.75 12.66
N SER A 42 4.61 -88.78 12.01
CA SER A 42 5.09 -89.19 10.70
C SER A 42 4.97 -87.96 9.82
N GLU A 43 6.09 -87.29 9.57
CA GLU A 43 6.19 -86.33 8.48
C GLU A 43 5.80 -87.07 7.21
N ALA A 44 4.53 -86.91 6.79
CA ALA A 44 4.09 -87.39 5.51
C ALA A 44 4.98 -86.71 4.46
N PRO A 45 5.69 -87.46 3.60
CA PRO A 45 6.56 -86.85 2.61
C PRO A 45 5.69 -85.95 1.73
N CYS A 46 6.00 -84.66 1.73
CA CYS A 46 5.35 -83.63 0.93
C CYS A 46 5.04 -84.21 -0.46
N THR A 47 3.75 -84.33 -0.78
CA THR A 47 3.38 -85.01 -2.01
C THR A 47 3.72 -84.10 -3.18
N LYS A 48 4.02 -84.66 -4.36
CA LYS A 48 4.31 -83.86 -5.56
C LYS A 48 3.20 -82.86 -5.89
N LYS A 49 1.98 -83.09 -5.39
CA LYS A 49 0.80 -82.24 -5.55
C LYS A 49 0.91 -80.96 -4.71
N ASP A 50 1.33 -81.07 -3.45
CA ASP A 50 1.49 -79.93 -2.52
C ASP A 50 2.61 -78.98 -2.99
N ILE A 51 3.71 -79.54 -3.52
CA ILE A 51 4.82 -78.77 -4.11
C ILE A 51 4.33 -78.00 -5.34
N ASN A 52 3.46 -78.59 -6.15
CA ASN A 52 2.91 -77.95 -7.34
C ASN A 52 1.89 -76.85 -6.98
N GLU A 53 1.08 -77.04 -5.95
CA GLU A 53 0.18 -76.01 -5.41
C GLU A 53 0.97 -74.81 -4.87
N LEU A 54 2.01 -75.05 -4.05
CA LEU A 54 2.88 -73.99 -3.54
C LEU A 54 3.58 -73.22 -4.66
N LYS A 55 4.07 -73.92 -5.70
CA LYS A 55 4.63 -73.27 -6.90
C LYS A 55 3.59 -72.41 -7.61
N SER A 56 2.35 -72.89 -7.75
CA SER A 56 1.28 -72.11 -8.38
C SER A 56 0.94 -70.86 -7.57
N LEU A 57 0.88 -70.97 -6.23
CA LEU A 57 0.61 -69.85 -5.34
C LEU A 57 1.74 -68.82 -5.40
N LEU A 58 3.00 -69.26 -5.43
CA LEU A 58 4.16 -68.38 -5.56
C LEU A 58 4.19 -67.64 -6.90
N LEU A 59 3.81 -68.31 -7.99
CA LEU A 59 3.64 -67.69 -9.31
C LEU A 59 2.50 -66.67 -9.29
N CYS A 60 1.36 -67.02 -8.71
CA CYS A 60 0.22 -66.12 -8.60
C CYS A 60 0.55 -64.87 -7.78
N PHE A 61 1.24 -65.03 -6.65
CA PHE A 61 1.67 -63.93 -5.80
C PHE A 61 2.73 -63.04 -6.47
N LYS A 62 3.64 -63.64 -7.23
CA LYS A 62 4.59 -62.89 -8.07
C LYS A 62 3.86 -62.04 -9.11
N ASP A 63 2.86 -62.61 -9.79
CA ASP A 63 2.10 -61.89 -10.81
C ASP A 63 1.25 -60.77 -10.19
N GLU A 64 0.67 -60.99 -9.01
CA GLU A 64 -0.01 -59.96 -8.21
C GLU A 64 0.91 -58.78 -7.88
N ILE A 65 2.08 -59.06 -7.28
CA ILE A 65 3.07 -58.00 -6.96
C ILE A 65 3.52 -57.28 -8.22
N GLN A 66 3.76 -58.00 -9.32
CA GLN A 66 4.16 -57.37 -10.58
C GLN A 66 3.06 -56.48 -11.16
N ASN A 67 1.80 -56.87 -11.00
CA ASN A 67 0.66 -56.08 -11.43
C ASN A 67 0.48 -54.85 -10.54
N ASP A 68 0.56 -54.98 -9.22
CA ASP A 68 0.47 -53.87 -8.28
C ASP A 68 1.56 -52.83 -8.52
N ILE A 69 2.82 -53.27 -8.67
CA ILE A 69 3.94 -52.38 -8.99
C ILE A 69 3.71 -51.68 -10.33
N ARG A 70 3.23 -52.41 -11.34
CA ARG A 70 2.96 -51.84 -12.66
C ARG A 70 1.83 -50.80 -12.58
N ASN A 71 0.78 -51.07 -11.82
CA ASN A 71 -0.35 -50.17 -11.60
C ASN A 71 0.08 -48.90 -10.86
N SER A 72 0.79 -49.02 -9.74
CA SER A 72 1.33 -47.87 -9.01
C SER A 72 2.30 -47.06 -9.87
N LEU A 73 3.15 -47.70 -10.66
CA LEU A 73 4.05 -47.00 -11.57
C LEU A 73 3.29 -46.25 -12.67
N THR A 74 2.20 -46.81 -13.20
CA THR A 74 1.35 -46.10 -14.16
C THR A 74 0.64 -44.91 -13.54
N GLU A 75 0.13 -45.04 -12.31
CA GLU A 75 -0.51 -43.96 -11.57
C GLU A 75 0.48 -42.81 -11.30
N VAL A 76 1.65 -43.11 -10.77
CA VAL A 76 2.72 -42.11 -10.55
C VAL A 76 3.11 -41.42 -11.85
N LYS A 77 3.21 -42.15 -12.97
CA LYS A 77 3.47 -41.54 -14.28
C LYS A 77 2.36 -40.58 -14.69
N THR A 78 1.09 -40.95 -14.51
CA THR A 78 -0.03 -40.07 -14.83
C THR A 78 -0.05 -38.82 -13.96
N GLU A 79 0.18 -38.95 -12.65
CA GLU A 79 0.30 -37.81 -11.74
C GLU A 79 1.49 -36.91 -12.12
N LEU A 80 2.65 -37.49 -12.45
CA LEU A 80 3.81 -36.75 -12.88
C LEU A 80 3.53 -35.95 -14.16
N THR A 81 2.86 -36.54 -15.15
CA THR A 81 2.46 -35.82 -16.37
C THR A 81 1.45 -34.71 -16.09
N ALA A 82 0.54 -34.91 -15.12
CA ALA A 82 -0.42 -33.88 -14.72
C ALA A 82 0.27 -32.72 -14.00
N VAL A 83 1.27 -33.01 -13.16
CA VAL A 83 2.11 -31.99 -12.51
C VAL A 83 2.93 -31.23 -13.54
N ASP A 84 3.58 -31.91 -14.48
CA ASP A 84 4.37 -31.29 -15.55
C ASP A 84 3.51 -30.29 -16.37
N HIS A 85 2.30 -30.70 -16.75
CA HIS A 85 1.37 -29.81 -17.45
C HIS A 85 0.94 -28.61 -16.61
N ARG A 86 0.68 -28.80 -15.31
CA ARG A 86 0.34 -27.69 -14.41
C ARG A 86 1.51 -26.72 -14.23
N VAL A 87 2.74 -27.23 -14.19
CA VAL A 87 3.95 -26.41 -14.11
C VAL A 87 4.12 -25.57 -15.37
N GLN A 88 3.98 -26.17 -16.56
CA GLN A 88 4.05 -25.44 -17.83
C GLN A 88 2.98 -24.34 -17.93
N GLN A 89 1.75 -24.63 -17.47
CA GLN A 89 0.70 -23.62 -17.41
C GLN A 89 1.06 -22.47 -16.46
N LEU A 90 1.60 -22.78 -15.28
CA LEU A 90 2.02 -21.76 -14.31
C LEU A 90 3.13 -20.88 -14.88
N GLU A 91 4.15 -21.47 -15.51
CA GLU A 91 5.23 -20.75 -16.18
C GLU A 91 4.68 -19.80 -17.25
N GLN A 92 3.79 -20.27 -18.12
CA GLN A 92 3.17 -19.42 -19.14
C GLN A 92 2.34 -18.27 -18.53
N THR A 93 1.58 -18.53 -17.47
CA THR A 93 0.84 -17.46 -16.78
C THR A 93 1.76 -16.47 -16.08
N GLN A 94 2.88 -16.95 -15.54
CA GLN A 94 3.88 -16.13 -14.88
C GLN A 94 4.57 -15.19 -15.88
N ASP A 95 4.93 -15.70 -17.07
CA ASP A 95 5.50 -14.89 -18.14
C ASP A 95 4.54 -13.78 -18.58
N SER A 96 3.25 -14.13 -18.76
CA SER A 96 2.21 -13.15 -19.12
C SER A 96 1.99 -12.08 -18.04
N ILE A 97 2.01 -12.48 -16.75
CA ILE A 97 1.92 -11.53 -15.63
C ILE A 97 3.14 -10.62 -15.60
N GLN A 98 4.34 -11.16 -15.81
CA GLN A 98 5.57 -10.39 -15.81
C GLN A 98 5.59 -9.36 -16.95
N GLU A 99 5.17 -9.74 -18.15
CA GLU A 99 5.02 -8.81 -19.28
C GLU A 99 4.00 -7.70 -18.97
N SER A 100 2.82 -8.07 -18.46
CA SER A 100 1.79 -7.10 -18.06
C SER A 100 2.30 -6.14 -16.98
N THR A 101 3.03 -6.65 -16.00
CA THR A 101 3.61 -5.86 -14.91
C THR A 101 4.64 -4.87 -15.43
N ALA A 102 5.55 -5.30 -16.31
CA ALA A 102 6.51 -4.42 -16.95
C ALA A 102 5.84 -3.30 -17.77
N ASN A 103 4.79 -3.63 -18.52
CA ASN A 103 4.01 -2.64 -19.26
C ASN A 103 3.30 -1.64 -18.34
N MET A 104 2.75 -2.11 -17.22
CA MET A 104 2.14 -1.24 -16.21
C MET A 104 3.17 -0.31 -15.55
N GLU A 105 4.38 -0.80 -15.26
CA GLU A 105 5.46 0.02 -14.69
C GLU A 105 5.87 1.15 -15.63
N ILE A 106 6.00 0.88 -16.93
CA ILE A 106 6.28 1.90 -17.95
C ILE A 106 5.15 2.94 -17.97
N LEU A 107 3.89 2.48 -18.03
CA LEU A 107 2.74 3.38 -18.03
C LEU A 107 2.69 4.26 -16.78
N ILE A 108 3.01 3.70 -15.61
CA ILE A 108 3.06 4.46 -14.35
C ILE A 108 4.14 5.54 -14.43
N GLN A 109 5.32 5.23 -14.97
CA GLN A 109 6.38 6.22 -15.15
C GLN A 109 5.95 7.34 -16.10
N ASP A 110 5.33 7.00 -17.24
CA ASP A 110 4.82 7.96 -18.21
C ASP A 110 3.70 8.84 -17.63
N LEU A 111 2.84 8.28 -16.79
CA LEU A 111 1.81 9.05 -16.10
C LEU A 111 2.40 9.97 -15.03
N GLN A 112 3.44 9.53 -14.32
CA GLN A 112 4.14 10.35 -13.34
C GLN A 112 4.83 11.55 -13.99
N THR A 113 5.49 11.36 -15.13
CA THR A 113 6.09 12.45 -15.89
C THR A 113 5.04 13.41 -16.42
N LEU A 114 3.95 12.91 -17.01
CA LEU A 114 2.85 13.74 -17.48
C LEU A 114 2.22 14.57 -16.35
N VAL A 115 1.96 13.96 -15.19
CA VAL A 115 1.40 14.68 -14.03
C VAL A 115 2.33 15.80 -13.58
N ARG A 116 3.65 15.55 -13.56
CA ARG A 116 4.64 16.57 -13.21
C ARG A 116 4.65 17.72 -14.22
N ASP A 117 4.66 17.41 -15.52
CA ASP A 117 4.65 18.43 -16.57
C ASP A 117 3.37 19.28 -16.53
N LEU A 118 2.22 18.65 -16.23
CA LEU A 118 0.96 19.35 -16.05
C LEU A 118 0.95 20.23 -14.79
N GLN A 119 1.59 19.79 -13.70
CA GLN A 119 1.75 20.59 -12.49
C GLN A 119 2.61 21.83 -12.75
N ASP A 120 3.75 21.66 -13.42
CA ASP A 120 4.66 22.76 -13.79
C ASP A 120 3.96 23.76 -14.73
N ALA A 121 3.24 23.26 -15.74
CA ALA A 121 2.47 24.12 -16.65
C ALA A 121 1.32 24.84 -15.95
N HIS A 122 0.62 24.17 -15.02
CA HIS A 122 -0.42 24.79 -14.22
C HIS A 122 0.15 25.90 -13.32
N GLU A 123 1.28 25.65 -12.67
CA GLU A 123 1.96 26.64 -11.83
C GLU A 123 2.40 27.87 -12.64
N ASP A 124 2.96 27.67 -13.85
CA ASP A 124 3.32 28.78 -14.75
C ASP A 124 2.09 29.62 -15.12
N LEU A 125 1.00 28.96 -15.53
CA LEU A 125 -0.24 29.66 -15.86
C LEU A 125 -0.83 30.43 -14.67
N GLU A 126 -0.84 29.83 -13.48
CA GLU A 126 -1.28 30.51 -12.26
C GLU A 126 -0.40 31.74 -11.96
N ASN A 127 0.91 31.58 -11.99
CA ASN A 127 1.82 32.69 -11.73
C ASN A 127 1.66 33.80 -12.77
N ARG A 128 1.53 33.46 -14.06
CA ARG A 128 1.32 34.41 -15.17
C ARG A 128 0.02 35.20 -15.03
N THR A 129 -1.07 34.53 -14.64
CA THR A 129 -2.36 35.19 -14.40
C THR A 129 -2.34 36.09 -13.16
N ARG A 130 -1.46 35.80 -12.18
CA ARG A 130 -1.29 36.58 -10.94
C ARG A 130 -0.15 37.61 -10.99
N LEU A 131 0.56 37.77 -12.11
CA LEU A 131 1.72 38.68 -12.22
C LEU A 131 1.41 40.13 -11.81
N ASN A 132 0.22 40.61 -12.13
CA ASN A 132 -0.24 41.97 -11.81
C ASN A 132 -0.86 42.08 -10.41
N ASN A 133 -0.93 40.98 -9.66
CA ASN A 133 -1.51 40.95 -8.34
C ASN A 133 -0.45 41.24 -7.27
N LEU A 134 -0.87 41.92 -6.21
CA LEU A 134 -0.16 42.04 -4.94
C LEU A 134 -1.05 41.55 -3.80
N ARG A 135 -0.40 40.99 -2.78
CA ARG A 135 -1.04 40.49 -1.57
C ARG A 135 -0.61 41.32 -0.37
N LEU A 136 -1.57 41.97 0.28
CA LEU A 136 -1.36 42.79 1.46
C LEU A 136 -1.80 42.04 2.70
N ARG A 137 -0.92 41.95 3.70
CA ARG A 137 -1.18 41.31 5.00
C ARG A 137 -1.34 42.37 6.08
N TYR A 138 -1.99 41.99 7.18
CA TYR A 138 -2.19 42.81 8.39
C TYR A 138 -3.13 44.00 8.24
N ILE A 139 -4.08 43.96 7.30
CA ILE A 139 -5.14 44.97 7.18
C ILE A 139 -6.36 44.50 7.98
N PRO A 140 -6.75 45.17 9.09
CA PRO A 140 -7.89 44.78 9.91
C PRO A 140 -9.18 44.65 9.11
N GLU A 141 -10.07 43.72 9.51
CA GLU A 141 -11.35 43.47 8.81
C GLU A 141 -12.33 44.64 8.93
N SER A 142 -12.17 45.54 9.91
CA SER A 142 -13.00 46.74 10.10
C SER A 142 -12.72 47.83 9.06
N VAL A 143 -11.59 47.76 8.36
CA VAL A 143 -11.17 48.80 7.42
C VAL A 143 -11.79 48.56 6.06
N HIS A 144 -12.37 49.62 5.49
CA HIS A 144 -12.85 49.66 4.12
C HIS A 144 -11.67 49.77 3.16
N ILE A 145 -11.48 48.73 2.35
CA ILE A 145 -10.31 48.58 1.47
C ILE A 145 -10.33 49.63 0.35
N ASP A 146 -11.51 49.96 -0.17
CA ASP A 146 -11.67 50.87 -1.31
C ASP A 146 -11.21 52.31 -1.00
N THR A 147 -11.31 52.73 0.26
CA THR A 147 -10.85 54.05 0.71
C THR A 147 -9.44 54.03 1.27
N PHE A 148 -9.02 52.91 1.85
CA PHE A 148 -7.69 52.74 2.46
C PHE A 148 -6.59 52.56 1.41
N LEU A 149 -6.79 51.70 0.40
CA LEU A 149 -5.75 51.35 -0.57
C LEU A 149 -5.23 52.54 -1.39
N PRO A 150 -6.08 53.43 -1.94
CA PRO A 150 -5.58 54.57 -2.72
C PRO A 150 -4.71 55.51 -1.87
N LYS A 151 -5.10 55.75 -0.61
CA LYS A 151 -4.32 56.56 0.33
C LYS A 151 -2.98 55.90 0.67
N PHE A 152 -3.01 54.59 0.93
CA PHE A 152 -1.82 53.82 1.27
C PHE A 152 -0.80 53.79 0.13
N PHE A 153 -1.22 53.51 -1.10
CA PHE A 153 -0.31 53.49 -2.24
C PHE A 153 0.25 54.88 -2.56
N LYS A 154 -0.56 55.94 -2.43
CA LYS A 154 -0.09 57.31 -2.62
C LYS A 154 0.97 57.72 -1.58
N ALA A 155 0.80 57.28 -0.33
CA ALA A 155 1.79 57.50 0.72
C ALA A 155 3.07 56.68 0.51
N LEU A 156 2.96 55.47 -0.05
CA LEU A 156 4.10 54.59 -0.34
C LEU A 156 4.94 55.04 -1.54
N THR A 157 4.31 55.61 -2.56
CA THR A 157 5.00 56.10 -3.77
C THR A 157 4.72 57.59 -4.01
N PRO A 158 5.28 58.49 -3.17
CA PRO A 158 5.11 59.93 -3.35
C PRO A 158 5.74 60.34 -4.69
N GLY A 159 4.95 60.92 -5.60
CA GLY A 159 5.38 61.33 -6.93
C GLY A 159 4.88 60.45 -8.08
N THR A 160 4.21 59.34 -7.79
CA THR A 160 3.46 58.60 -8.84
C THR A 160 2.13 59.32 -9.09
N GLU A 161 1.85 59.63 -10.36
CA GLU A 161 0.58 60.26 -10.73
C GLU A 161 -0.61 59.32 -10.48
N ASP A 162 -1.75 59.89 -10.08
CA ASP A 162 -2.97 59.12 -9.76
C ASP A 162 -3.44 58.25 -10.95
N LYS A 163 -3.17 58.67 -12.19
CA LYS A 163 -3.48 57.91 -13.42
C LYS A 163 -2.78 56.55 -13.50
N PHE A 164 -1.63 56.39 -12.84
CA PHE A 164 -0.86 55.15 -12.85
C PHE A 164 -1.22 54.22 -11.68
N LEU A 165 -1.89 54.73 -10.64
CA LEU A 165 -2.34 53.97 -9.47
C LEU A 165 -3.73 53.33 -9.67
N LEU A 166 -4.06 52.97 -10.91
CA LEU A 166 -5.35 52.36 -11.26
C LEU A 166 -5.40 50.90 -10.82
N LEU A 167 -6.42 50.56 -10.03
CA LEU A 167 -6.71 49.20 -9.58
C LEU A 167 -7.84 48.61 -10.43
N ASP A 168 -7.61 47.44 -11.03
CA ASP A 168 -8.67 46.69 -11.72
C ASP A 168 -9.62 46.05 -10.70
N ARG A 169 -9.06 45.54 -9.59
CA ARG A 169 -9.81 44.81 -8.56
C ARG A 169 -9.09 44.86 -7.22
N ALA A 170 -9.83 45.04 -6.14
CA ALA A 170 -9.36 44.86 -4.78
C ALA A 170 -10.39 44.06 -3.99
N HIS A 171 -9.96 43.00 -3.31
CA HIS A 171 -10.86 42.16 -2.52
C HIS A 171 -10.09 41.44 -1.42
N ARG A 172 -10.81 40.98 -0.38
CA ARG A 172 -10.23 40.07 0.62
C ARG A 172 -10.16 38.66 0.06
N ALA A 173 -9.16 37.91 0.50
CA ALA A 173 -9.01 36.51 0.16
C ALA A 173 -10.29 35.72 0.49
N LEU A 174 -10.64 34.79 -0.40
CA LEU A 174 -11.84 33.94 -0.32
C LEU A 174 -11.69 32.86 0.76
N ARG A 175 -11.65 33.30 2.02
CA ARG A 175 -11.70 32.45 3.22
C ARG A 175 -12.82 32.93 4.13
N ALA A 176 -13.35 32.02 4.96
CA ALA A 176 -14.27 32.36 6.04
C ALA A 176 -13.70 33.49 6.90
N ARG A 177 -14.59 34.38 7.38
CA ARG A 177 -14.17 35.52 8.21
C ARG A 177 -13.50 34.99 9.49
N PRO A 178 -12.26 35.42 9.79
CA PRO A 178 -11.55 34.96 10.97
C PRO A 178 -12.26 35.41 12.25
N LYS A 179 -12.12 34.61 13.31
CA LYS A 179 -12.54 35.00 14.67
C LYS A 179 -11.68 36.19 15.16
N PRO A 180 -12.12 36.98 16.15
CA PRO A 180 -11.39 38.17 16.62
C PRO A 180 -9.92 37.93 17.00
N ASN A 181 -9.58 36.72 17.43
CA ASN A 181 -8.21 36.35 17.85
C ASN A 181 -7.38 35.69 16.74
N MET A 182 -7.89 35.62 15.52
CA MET A 182 -7.20 35.04 14.36
C MET A 182 -6.70 36.16 13.43
N PRO A 183 -5.64 35.93 12.63
CA PRO A 183 -5.13 36.94 11.72
C PRO A 183 -6.21 37.37 10.69
N PRO A 184 -6.26 38.66 10.31
CA PRO A 184 -7.20 39.14 9.31
C PRO A 184 -6.95 38.52 7.94
N ARG A 185 -7.95 38.48 7.06
CA ARG A 185 -7.76 37.99 5.69
C ARG A 185 -6.90 38.96 4.90
N ASP A 186 -5.98 38.38 4.14
CA ASP A 186 -5.15 39.12 3.20
C ASP A 186 -6.02 39.81 2.15
N VAL A 187 -5.54 40.97 1.68
CA VAL A 187 -6.16 41.73 0.60
C VAL A 187 -5.39 41.45 -0.68
N ILE A 188 -6.09 40.98 -1.71
CA ILE A 188 -5.54 40.75 -3.03
C ILE A 188 -5.97 41.90 -3.93
N VAL A 189 -4.97 42.55 -4.51
CA VAL A 189 -5.14 43.74 -5.35
C VAL A 189 -4.54 43.46 -6.71
N ARG A 190 -5.29 43.71 -7.77
CA ARG A 190 -4.82 43.64 -9.16
C ARG A 190 -4.63 45.05 -9.70
N PHE A 191 -3.42 45.34 -10.16
CA PHE A 191 -3.10 46.59 -10.82
C PHE A 191 -3.37 46.50 -12.32
N HIS A 192 -3.83 47.61 -12.88
CA HIS A 192 -4.03 47.73 -14.32
C HIS A 192 -2.68 47.62 -15.07
N TYR A 193 -1.66 48.33 -14.56
CA TYR A 193 -0.32 48.36 -15.15
C TYR A 193 0.68 47.55 -14.32
N TYR A 194 1.36 46.61 -14.98
CA TYR A 194 2.43 45.79 -14.36
C TYR A 194 3.57 46.65 -13.80
N GLN A 195 3.97 47.70 -14.52
CA GLN A 195 5.05 48.61 -14.11
C GLN A 195 4.75 49.34 -12.79
N THR A 196 3.50 49.75 -12.58
CA THR A 196 3.05 50.34 -11.32
C THR A 196 3.20 49.34 -10.19
N LYS A 197 2.71 48.12 -10.38
CA LYS A 197 2.81 47.04 -9.38
C LYS A 197 4.27 46.78 -8.98
N GLU A 198 5.19 46.70 -9.94
CA GLU A 198 6.62 46.47 -9.67
C GLU A 198 7.26 47.64 -8.92
N THR A 199 6.90 48.87 -9.27
CA THR A 199 7.38 50.08 -8.56
C THR A 199 6.92 50.09 -7.11
N ILE A 200 5.64 49.80 -6.87
CA ILE A 200 5.06 49.69 -5.52
C ILE A 200 5.72 48.57 -4.73
N LEU A 201 5.90 47.39 -5.34
CA LEU A 201 6.55 46.26 -4.69
C LEU A 201 8.00 46.59 -4.32
N ARG A 202 8.74 47.28 -5.20
CA ARG A 202 10.10 47.74 -4.91
C ARG A 202 10.12 48.77 -3.79
N ALA A 203 9.24 49.77 -3.83
CA ALA A 203 9.12 50.79 -2.79
C ALA A 203 8.83 50.17 -1.42
N SER A 204 7.94 49.16 -1.36
CA SER A 204 7.60 48.46 -0.13
C SER A 204 8.75 47.68 0.53
N ARG A 205 9.78 47.33 -0.25
CA ARG A 205 11.00 46.68 0.27
C ARG A 205 11.98 47.68 0.88
N THR A 206 11.93 48.94 0.45
CA THR A 206 12.84 50.01 0.90
C THR A 206 12.22 50.85 2.02
N ALA A 207 10.91 51.09 1.97
CA ALA A 207 10.19 51.92 2.91
C ALA A 207 8.99 51.18 3.51
N GLN A 208 8.79 51.32 4.83
CA GLN A 208 7.56 50.94 5.50
C GLN A 208 6.72 52.19 5.72
N VAL A 209 5.46 52.14 5.31
CA VAL A 209 4.50 53.23 5.49
C VAL A 209 3.45 52.80 6.49
N GLU A 210 3.25 53.66 7.48
CA GLU A 210 2.14 53.59 8.42
C GLU A 210 0.99 54.43 7.89
N LEU A 211 -0.22 53.89 7.92
CA LEU A 211 -1.43 54.66 7.64
C LEU A 211 -2.48 54.31 8.69
N ASP A 212 -2.97 55.32 9.40
CA ASP A 212 -4.01 55.20 10.43
C ASP A 212 -3.68 54.14 11.52
N GLY A 213 -2.40 54.02 11.91
CA GLY A 213 -1.94 53.04 12.90
C GLY A 213 -1.80 51.61 12.35
N ILE A 214 -1.93 51.43 11.03
CA ILE A 214 -1.85 50.14 10.35
C ILE A 214 -0.53 50.08 9.59
N TYR A 215 0.15 48.93 9.68
CA TYR A 215 1.38 48.62 8.95
C TYR A 215 1.17 47.44 7.99
N PRO A 216 0.59 47.67 6.80
CA PRO A 216 0.40 46.61 5.83
C PRO A 216 1.74 46.10 5.30
N LYS A 217 1.90 44.78 5.21
CA LYS A 217 3.04 44.17 4.51
C LYS A 217 2.62 43.72 3.12
N ILE A 218 3.39 44.10 2.11
CA ILE A 218 3.12 43.78 0.70
C ILE A 218 3.98 42.60 0.26
N TYR A 219 3.36 41.64 -0.42
CA TYR A 219 4.01 40.49 -1.04
C TYR A 219 3.53 40.32 -2.48
N ALA A 220 4.33 39.61 -3.29
CA ALA A 220 3.86 39.12 -4.58
C ALA A 220 2.81 38.01 -4.35
N ASP A 221 1.78 37.96 -5.19
CA ASP A 221 0.78 36.89 -5.19
C ASP A 221 1.29 35.74 -6.07
N LEU A 222 1.86 34.72 -5.45
CA LEU A 222 2.43 33.55 -6.13
C LEU A 222 1.58 32.30 -5.86
N ALA A 223 1.68 31.32 -6.76
CA ALA A 223 1.06 30.02 -6.57
C ALA A 223 1.55 29.34 -5.27
N SER A 224 0.68 28.54 -4.66
CA SER A 224 0.84 28.05 -3.28
C SER A 224 2.06 27.16 -3.03
N GLU A 225 2.73 26.64 -4.05
CA GLU A 225 3.96 25.85 -3.87
C GLU A 225 5.16 26.71 -3.42
N LYS A 226 5.19 27.99 -3.82
CA LYS A 226 6.24 28.95 -3.43
C LYS A 226 5.92 29.72 -2.15
N GLU A 227 4.66 29.72 -1.70
CA GLU A 227 4.34 30.15 -0.34
C GLU A 227 4.69 29.00 0.62
N GLY A 228 5.88 29.08 1.25
CA GLY A 228 6.36 28.08 2.21
C GLY A 228 5.26 27.59 3.17
N PRO A 229 5.33 26.33 3.61
CA PRO A 229 4.18 25.52 3.98
C PRO A 229 3.24 26.28 4.91
N GLN A 230 2.09 26.72 4.39
CA GLN A 230 0.92 26.90 5.23
C GLN A 230 0.66 25.52 5.82
N THR A 231 0.88 25.40 7.13
CA THR A 231 0.71 24.18 7.91
C THR A 231 -0.76 23.76 7.90
N PHE A 232 -1.19 23.18 6.78
CA PHE A 232 -2.34 22.30 6.77
C PHE A 232 -1.89 21.07 7.54
N ALA A 233 -2.21 21.04 8.83
CA ALA A 233 -2.08 19.86 9.66
C ALA A 233 -2.77 18.71 8.92
N LYS A 234 -1.98 17.81 8.30
CA LYS A 234 -2.47 16.55 7.80
C LYS A 234 -3.06 15.82 9.00
N LYS A 235 -4.39 15.77 9.09
CA LYS A 235 -5.08 14.80 9.93
C LYS A 235 -4.80 13.43 9.32
N THR A 236 -3.72 12.80 9.73
CA THR A 236 -3.55 11.36 9.56
C THR A 236 -4.45 10.68 10.58
N SER A 237 -5.49 10.00 10.11
CA SER A 237 -6.26 9.04 10.90
C SER A 237 -5.34 7.90 11.36
N PRO A 238 -5.52 7.38 12.58
CA PRO A 238 -4.73 6.25 13.05
C PRO A 238 -5.36 4.95 12.56
N THR A 239 -4.77 4.35 11.53
CA THR A 239 -4.94 2.94 11.19
C THR A 239 -3.55 2.38 10.94
N ASP A 240 -3.00 1.69 11.94
CA ASP A 240 -2.68 0.26 11.80
C ASP A 240 -1.94 -0.25 13.04
N GLY A 241 -2.45 -1.38 13.54
CA GLY A 241 -1.91 -2.10 14.68
C GLY A 241 -0.55 -2.70 14.37
N ALA A 242 0.45 -2.26 15.12
CA ALA A 242 1.74 -2.92 15.17
C ALA A 242 1.60 -4.26 15.93
N PHE A 243 1.60 -5.37 15.21
CA PHE A 243 1.98 -6.66 15.77
C PHE A 243 3.49 -6.63 16.05
N SER A 244 3.85 -6.26 17.28
CA SER A 244 5.21 -6.40 17.81
C SER A 244 5.34 -7.79 18.43
N SER A 245 5.99 -8.70 17.71
CA SER A 245 6.47 -9.97 18.27
C SER A 245 7.81 -9.75 18.96
N SER A 246 7.80 -9.66 20.28
CA SER A 246 9.00 -9.76 21.11
C SER A 246 8.67 -10.42 22.46
N SER A 247 8.80 -11.75 22.51
CA SER A 247 8.83 -12.50 23.76
C SER A 247 10.21 -13.14 23.95
N LEU A 248 11.12 -12.38 24.57
CA LEU A 248 12.30 -12.94 25.23
C LEU A 248 11.87 -13.43 26.61
N ILE A 249 11.73 -14.75 26.75
CA ILE A 249 11.53 -15.41 28.05
C ILE A 249 12.89 -15.50 28.73
N ASN A 250 12.99 -14.85 29.89
CA ASN A 250 14.09 -14.99 30.84
C ASN A 250 13.74 -16.05 31.89
N ARG A 251 14.77 -16.84 32.25
CA ARG A 251 14.99 -17.57 33.52
C ARG A 251 14.12 -18.84 33.73
N THR A 252 14.64 -19.94 34.27
CA THR A 252 15.74 -20.10 35.25
C THR A 252 16.23 -21.55 35.26
N ALA A 253 17.38 -21.74 35.92
CA ALA A 253 17.92 -23.01 36.42
C ALA A 253 16.90 -23.86 37.19
#